data_AF-A0A1B6D4U6-F1
#
_entry.id   AF-A0A1B6D4U6-F1
#
_cell.length_a   1.000
_cell.length_b   1.000
_cell.length_c   1.000
_cell.angle_alpha   90.00
_cell.angle_beta   90.00
_cell.angle_gamma   90.00
#
_symmetry.space_group_name_H-M   'P 1'
#
loop_
_entity.id
_entity.type
_entity.pdbx_description
1 polymer ?
#
loop_
_entity_poly.entity_id
_entity_poly.type
_entity_poly.pdbx_seq_one_letter_code
_entity_poly.pdbx_strand_id
1 'polypeptide(L)'
;IAEESKKDKNVDSKSVTSGFSLEVIASIAFGLQMDKDSEPSKHFRKLVTGLITPSFALSMKFLSSLYAPRLAQLLRLTMFPKSVDDAIVPMIRDTLNYRTKNNVKRN
;
A
#
# COMPACT_ATOMS: atom_id res chain seq x y z
N ILE A 1 -5.75 -1.43 19.79
CA ILE A 1 -6.18 -2.81 20.17
C ILE A 1 -7.21 -2.74 21.32
N ALA A 2 -7.46 -1.57 21.93
CA ALA A 2 -8.33 -1.46 23.11
C ALA A 2 -9.76 -0.93 22.85
N GLU A 3 -10.22 -0.75 21.61
CA GLU A 3 -11.56 -0.18 21.33
C GLU A 3 -12.34 -0.99 20.30
N GLU A 4 -12.46 -2.31 20.50
CA GLU A 4 -13.48 -3.10 19.79
C GLU A 4 -14.21 -4.09 20.71
N SER A 5 -14.11 -3.92 22.03
CA SER A 5 -14.63 -4.89 23.00
C SER A 5 -16.14 -4.80 23.27
N LYS A 6 -16.94 -4.26 22.35
CA LYS A 6 -18.40 -4.24 22.53
C LYS A 6 -19.18 -4.26 21.22
N LYS A 7 -19.26 -5.43 20.59
CA LYS A 7 -20.45 -5.89 19.87
C LYS A 7 -20.30 -7.37 19.52
N ASP A 8 -21.30 -8.14 19.91
CA ASP A 8 -21.58 -9.52 19.53
C ASP A 8 -21.57 -9.66 17.98
N LYS A 9 -20.38 -9.84 17.40
CA LYS A 9 -20.17 -9.85 15.96
C LYS A 9 -19.07 -10.85 15.61
N ASN A 10 -19.43 -11.77 14.73
CA ASN A 10 -18.53 -12.69 14.06
C ASN A 10 -17.29 -11.92 13.54
N VAL A 11 -16.12 -12.15 14.15
CA VAL A 11 -14.89 -11.43 13.80
C VAL A 11 -14.38 -11.97 12.47
N ASP A 12 -14.35 -11.13 11.45
CA ASP A 12 -13.73 -11.47 10.17
C ASP A 12 -12.20 -11.49 10.32
N SER A 13 -11.67 -12.66 10.65
CA SER A 13 -10.24 -12.89 10.84
C SER A 13 -9.40 -12.55 9.60
N LYS A 14 -9.97 -12.66 8.40
CA LYS A 14 -9.28 -12.30 7.14
C LYS A 14 -9.09 -10.79 7.02
N SER A 15 -10.12 -10.02 7.33
CA SER A 15 -10.05 -8.55 7.33
C SER A 15 -9.05 -8.05 8.37
N VAL A 16 -9.09 -8.60 9.59
CA VAL A 16 -8.18 -8.20 10.67
C VAL A 16 -6.72 -8.50 10.32
N THR A 17 -6.44 -9.71 9.84
CA THR A 17 -5.08 -10.14 9.49
C THR A 17 -4.54 -9.34 8.31
N SER A 18 -5.33 -9.16 7.25
CA SER A 18 -4.91 -8.38 6.08
C SER A 18 -4.66 -6.90 6.43
N GLY A 19 -5.53 -6.30 7.25
CA GLY A 19 -5.33 -4.93 7.75
C GLY A 19 -4.04 -4.76 8.54
N PHE A 20 -3.73 -5.71 9.43
CA PHE A 20 -2.48 -5.70 10.19
C PHE A 20 -1.24 -5.90 9.30
N SER A 21 -1.27 -6.87 8.37
CA SER A 21 -0.16 -7.08 7.44
C SER A 21 0.11 -5.83 6.59
N LEU A 22 -0.93 -5.14 6.14
CA LEU A 22 -0.81 -3.90 5.39
C LEU A 22 -0.23 -2.75 6.23
N GLU A 23 -0.56 -2.65 7.51
CA GLU A 23 0.04 -1.67 8.43
C GLU A 23 1.54 -1.93 8.63
N VAL A 24 1.91 -3.20 8.80
CA VAL A 24 3.33 -3.59 8.92
C VAL A 24 4.07 -3.19 7.65
N ILE A 25 3.54 -3.53 6.46
CA ILE A 25 4.13 -3.14 5.17
C ILE A 25 4.22 -1.61 5.04
N ALA A 26 3.16 -0.87 5.36
CA ALA A 26 3.15 0.60 5.37
C ALA A 26 4.30 1.17 6.20
N SER A 27 4.47 0.61 7.40
CA SER A 27 5.47 1.03 8.37
C SER A 27 6.90 0.69 7.96
N ILE A 28 7.17 -0.51 7.44
CA ILE A 28 8.54 -0.96 7.14
C ILE A 28 8.99 -0.61 5.72
N ALA A 29 8.11 -0.76 4.72
CA ALA A 29 8.49 -0.59 3.32
C ALA A 29 8.39 0.88 2.88
N PHE A 30 7.34 1.57 3.36
CA PHE A 30 7.07 2.96 2.98
C PHE A 30 7.37 3.96 4.10
N GLY A 31 7.68 3.47 5.30
CA GLY A 31 7.94 4.32 6.45
C GLY A 31 6.71 5.08 6.94
N LEU A 32 5.50 4.72 6.51
CA LEU A 32 4.26 5.42 6.84
C LEU A 32 3.75 4.96 8.21
N GLN A 33 3.47 5.91 9.10
CA GLN A 33 2.74 5.63 10.34
C GLN A 33 1.31 6.08 10.12
N MET A 34 0.39 5.13 10.07
CA MET A 34 -1.02 5.38 9.80
C MET A 34 -1.85 4.91 10.99
N ASP A 35 -2.73 5.77 11.49
CA ASP A 35 -3.73 5.36 12.46
C ASP A 35 -4.80 4.49 11.78
N LYS A 36 -5.22 3.44 12.48
CA LYS A 36 -6.20 2.44 11.99
C LYS A 36 -7.49 3.05 11.45
N ASP A 37 -7.94 4.13 12.08
CA ASP A 37 -9.22 4.78 11.76
C ASP A 37 -9.07 6.05 10.90
N SER A 38 -7.84 6.40 10.54
CA SER A 38 -7.57 7.60 9.73
C SER A 38 -8.01 7.42 8.27
N GLU A 39 -8.48 8.49 7.64
CA GLU A 39 -8.83 8.48 6.20
C GLU A 39 -7.65 8.08 5.28
N PRO A 40 -6.39 8.51 5.55
CA PRO A 40 -5.23 8.05 4.78
C PRO A 40 -5.01 6.53 4.84
N SER A 41 -5.28 5.88 5.97
CA SER A 41 -5.08 4.44 6.12
C SER A 41 -6.10 3.64 5.32
N LYS A 42 -7.37 4.07 5.30
CA LYS A 42 -8.42 3.48 4.45
C LYS A 42 -8.10 3.63 2.98
N HIS A 43 -7.63 4.82 2.57
CA HIS A 43 -7.23 5.09 1.19
C HIS A 43 -6.05 4.23 0.76
N PHE A 44 -5.01 4.15 1.61
CA PHE A 44 -3.85 3.29 1.38
C PHE A 44 -4.23 1.81 1.27
N ARG A 45 -5.05 1.31 2.21
CA ARG A 45 -5.54 -0.08 2.17
C ARG A 45 -6.28 -0.37 0.87
N LYS A 46 -7.16 0.54 0.41
CA LYS A 46 -7.88 0.38 -0.87
C LYS A 46 -6.93 0.35 -2.07
N LEU A 47 -5.93 1.24 -2.11
CA LEU A 47 -4.92 1.28 -3.16
C LEU A 47 -4.09 0.00 -3.20
N VAL A 48 -3.52 -0.40 -2.06
CA VAL A 48 -2.68 -1.59 -1.99
C VAL A 48 -3.48 -2.85 -2.28
N THR A 49 -4.72 -2.95 -1.79
CA THR A 49 -5.61 -4.07 -2.12
C THR A 49 -5.86 -4.14 -3.62
N GLY A 50 -6.11 -3.01 -4.28
CA GLY A 50 -6.28 -2.95 -5.73
C GLY A 50 -5.01 -3.33 -6.52
N LEU A 51 -3.83 -3.04 -5.98
CA LEU A 51 -2.54 -3.43 -6.57
C LEU A 51 -2.26 -4.93 -6.46
N ILE A 52 -2.52 -5.52 -5.29
CA ILE A 52 -2.23 -6.94 -5.04
C ILE A 52 -3.34 -7.86 -5.55
N THR A 53 -4.51 -7.31 -5.88
CA THR A 53 -5.60 -8.08 -6.47
C THR A 53 -5.18 -8.52 -7.87
N PRO A 54 -5.08 -9.84 -8.15
CA PRO A 54 -4.68 -10.32 -9.45
C PRO A 54 -5.72 -9.89 -10.48
N SER A 55 -5.29 -9.13 -11.48
CA SER A 55 -6.09 -8.75 -12.64
C SER A 55 -5.50 -9.36 -13.89
N PHE A 56 -6.34 -9.71 -14.86
CA PHE A 56 -5.86 -10.26 -16.14
C PHE A 56 -4.87 -9.31 -16.83
N ALA A 57 -5.11 -8.00 -16.73
CA ALA A 57 -4.21 -6.99 -17.25
C ALA A 57 -2.85 -6.97 -16.53
N LEU A 58 -2.84 -7.15 -15.20
CA LEU A 58 -1.60 -7.21 -14.41
C LEU A 58 -0.81 -8.48 -14.73
N SER A 59 -1.49 -9.63 -14.81
CA SER A 59 -0.88 -10.90 -15.20
C SER A 59 -0.29 -10.84 -16.60
N MET A 60 -0.99 -10.23 -17.56
CA MET A 60 -0.51 -10.07 -18.93
C MET A 60 0.70 -9.12 -19.01
N LYS A 61 0.71 -8.02 -18.23
CA LYS A 61 1.88 -7.15 -18.08
C LYS A 61 3.08 -7.87 -17.45
N PHE A 62 2.83 -8.72 -16.45
CA PHE A 62 3.89 -9.47 -15.78
C PHE A 62 4.48 -10.52 -16.75
N LEU A 63 3.63 -11.23 -17.49
CA LEU A 63 4.04 -12.16 -18.54
C LEU A 63 4.84 -11.45 -19.64
N SER A 64 4.37 -10.30 -20.13
CA SER A 64 5.09 -9.56 -21.17
C SER A 64 6.44 -9.04 -20.68
N SER A 65 6.55 -8.63 -19.41
CA SER A 65 7.82 -8.25 -18.79
C SER A 65 8.78 -9.44 -18.63
N LEU A 66 8.27 -10.64 -18.39
CA LEU A 66 9.08 -11.85 -18.18
C LEU A 66 9.59 -12.44 -19.50
N TYR A 67 8.72 -12.53 -20.51
CA TYR A 67 9.04 -13.16 -21.80
C TYR A 67 9.62 -12.17 -22.83
N ALA A 68 9.29 -10.89 -22.75
CA ALA A 68 9.72 -9.88 -23.73
C ALA A 68 10.16 -8.57 -23.05
N PRO A 69 11.22 -8.59 -22.22
CA PRO A 69 11.68 -7.41 -21.49
C PRO A 69 12.07 -6.23 -22.40
N ARG A 70 12.58 -6.51 -23.61
CA ARG A 70 12.92 -5.49 -24.61
C ARG A 70 11.67 -4.78 -25.18
N LEU A 71 10.57 -5.51 -25.41
CA LEU A 71 9.30 -4.90 -25.82
C LEU A 71 8.66 -4.14 -24.67
N ALA A 72 8.72 -4.67 -23.44
CA ALA A 72 8.21 -3.98 -22.26
C ALA A 72 8.92 -2.66 -22.00
N GLN A 73 10.25 -2.61 -22.20
CA GLN A 73 11.04 -1.38 -22.16
C GLN A 73 10.66 -0.40 -23.28
N LEU A 74 10.48 -0.88 -24.51
CA LEU A 74 10.10 -0.04 -25.64
C LEU A 74 8.69 0.57 -25.48
N LEU A 75 7.75 -0.23 -24.98
CA LEU A 75 6.35 0.18 -24.73
C LEU A 75 6.17 0.93 -23.41
N ARG A 76 7.24 1.14 -22.62
CA ARG A 76 7.19 1.77 -21.29
C ARG A 76 6.07 1.19 -20.42
N LEU A 77 5.95 -0.14 -20.40
CA LEU A 77 4.96 -0.80 -19.56
C LEU A 77 5.33 -0.62 -18.09
N THR A 78 4.69 0.35 -17.45
CA THR A 78 4.83 0.56 -16.00
C THR A 78 4.10 -0.56 -15.26
N MET A 79 4.82 -1.19 -14.33
CA MET A 79 4.28 -2.21 -13.41
C MET A 79 3.19 -1.64 -12.52
N PHE A 80 3.34 -0.38 -12.09
CA PHE A 80 2.37 0.31 -11.25
C PHE A 80 1.44 1.21 -12.06
N PRO A 81 0.13 1.25 -11.75
CA PRO A 81 -0.78 2.26 -12.28
C PRO A 81 -0.35 3.66 -11.82
N LYS A 82 -0.47 4.67 -12.68
CA LYS A 82 -0.15 6.07 -12.32
C LYS A 82 -0.92 6.57 -11.09
N SER A 83 -2.17 6.12 -10.91
CA SER A 83 -3.00 6.47 -9.75
C SER A 83 -2.39 6.05 -8.41
N VAL A 84 -1.53 5.03 -8.42
CA VAL A 84 -0.83 4.55 -7.23
C VAL A 84 0.39 5.42 -6.97
N ASP A 85 1.17 5.73 -8.00
CA ASP A 85 2.31 6.64 -7.89
C ASP A 85 1.86 8.02 -7.40
N ASP A 86 0.81 8.57 -7.99
CA ASP A 86 0.27 9.90 -7.64
C ASP A 86 -0.28 9.98 -6.21
N ALA A 87 -0.67 8.85 -5.62
CA ALA A 87 -1.21 8.81 -4.26
C ALA A 87 -0.16 8.44 -3.20
N ILE A 88 0.70 7.46 -3.48
CA ILE A 88 1.68 6.94 -2.52
C ILE A 88 2.91 7.85 -2.45
N VAL A 89 3.38 8.39 -3.58
CA VAL A 89 4.59 9.22 -3.62
C VAL A 89 4.44 10.49 -2.78
N PRO A 90 3.34 11.27 -2.87
CA PRO A 90 3.14 12.42 -1.99
C PRO A 90 3.05 12.02 -0.51
N MET A 91 2.33 10.95 -0.18
CA MET A 91 2.22 10.47 1.22
C MET A 91 3.59 10.16 1.84
N ILE A 92 4.45 9.47 1.09
CA ILE A 92 5.81 9.16 1.55
C ILE A 92 6.62 10.45 1.67
N ARG A 93 6.53 11.34 0.67
CA ARG A 93 7.27 12.60 0.65
C ARG A 93 6.89 13.51 1.81
N ASP A 94 5.60 13.59 2.14
CA ASP A 94 5.09 14.35 3.28
C ASP A 94 5.56 13.75 4.60
N THR A 95 5.54 12.42 4.71
CA THR A 95 6.05 11.70 5.88
C THR A 95 7.56 11.93 6.07
N LEU A 96 8.34 11.90 4.99
CA LEU A 96 9.78 12.19 5.03
C LEU A 96 10.03 13.65 5.43
N ASN A 97 9.34 14.60 4.80
CA ASN A 97 9.46 16.02 5.12
C ASN A 97 9.10 16.30 6.58
N TYR A 98 8.04 15.68 7.10
CA TYR A 98 7.67 15.77 8.50
C TYR A 98 8.78 15.25 9.41
N ARG A 99 9.38 14.11 9.10
CA ARG A 99 10.48 13.54 9.90
C ARG A 99 11.72 14.41 9.90
N THR A 100 12.12 14.92 8.73
CA THR A 100 13.29 15.80 8.62
C THR A 100 13.09 17.09 9.40
N LYS A 101 11.90 17.69 9.34
CA LYS A 101 11.59 18.92 10.08
C LYS A 101 11.51 18.70 11.60
N ASN A 102 10.96 17.56 12.03
CA ASN A 102 10.69 17.29 13.44
C ASN A 102 11.75 16.40 14.10
N ASN A 103 12.87 16.08 13.41
CA ASN A 103 13.96 15.21 13.89
C ASN A 103 13.48 13.87 14.49
N VAL A 104 12.41 13.30 13.93
CA VAL A 104 11.83 12.05 14.45
C VAL A 104 12.69 10.87 14.02
N LYS A 105 13.41 10.26 14.98
CA LYS A 105 14.13 8.98 14.80
C LYS A 105 13.25 7.81 15.23
N ARG A 106 13.28 6.72 14.45
CA ARG A 106 12.84 5.40 14.91
C ARG A 106 14.04 4.69 15.54
N ASN A 107 13.84 4.14 16.73
CA ASN A 107 14.82 3.33 17.45
C ASN A 107 15.13 2.04 16.68
#